data_AF-A0AAE2SD06-F1
#
_entry.id   AF-A0AAE2SD06-F1
#
_cell.length_a   1.000
_cell.length_b   1.000
_cell.length_c   1.000
_cell.angle_alpha   90.00
_cell.angle_beta   90.00
_cell.angle_gamma   90.00
#
_symmetry.space_group_name_H-M   'P 1'
#
loop_
_entity.id
_entity.type
_entity.pdbx_description
1 polymer ?
#
loop_
_entity_poly.entity_id
_entity_poly.type
_entity_poly.pdbx_seq_one_letter_code
_entity_poly.pdbx_strand_id
1 'polypeptide(L)'
;MKSLLAAILIPLTPACLWVDGTTLNGRHVSVGGWNQAKVLRKAMDTPPHDVLLKALILSDESDDITDTELQAISNLLEGNSAAAIETLRRLEHQHPNRYSSAANLGTAYELHGDNRKALKWISEGIRRNPESHHGTEWLHVAILETKIAMEQQSDPLLENPIIPLPKHFDRSTRMEIAGQTRTISEIDKALRYQLQERMTLVKPSDPVVADLLFTYARVIAHTSNLEEALGVLALSREYGYPQLQQLASLEEEYRRMIMIRRVKSYAMIAAGVIAVLCLLVWMSRKKWFFISRKSYLEHQQHSQQE
;
A
#
# COMPACT_ATOMS: atom_id res chain seq x y z
N MET A 1 -25.38 -39.44 31.11
CA MET A 1 -25.26 -39.19 29.65
C MET A 1 -25.42 -37.70 29.31
N LYS A 2 -24.75 -36.77 30.01
CA LYS A 2 -24.89 -35.31 29.81
C LYS A 2 -23.61 -34.59 29.37
N SER A 3 -22.57 -35.30 28.90
CA SER A 3 -21.22 -34.72 28.81
C SER A 3 -20.46 -35.08 27.54
N LEU A 4 -21.06 -34.93 26.35
CA LEU A 4 -20.35 -35.21 25.09
C LEU A 4 -20.65 -34.26 23.92
N LEU A 5 -21.13 -33.05 24.20
CA LEU A 5 -21.54 -32.09 23.16
C LEU A 5 -20.77 -30.75 23.22
N ALA A 6 -19.53 -30.75 23.74
CA ALA A 6 -18.73 -29.55 23.94
C ALA A 6 -17.41 -29.52 23.15
N ALA A 7 -17.29 -30.25 22.03
CA ALA A 7 -16.02 -30.39 21.31
C ALA A 7 -15.94 -29.70 19.92
N ILE A 8 -16.95 -28.94 19.48
CA ILE A 8 -16.98 -28.41 18.09
C ILE A 8 -16.83 -26.87 18.02
N LEU A 9 -16.63 -26.17 19.14
CA LEU A 9 -16.46 -24.71 19.16
C LEU A 9 -15.22 -24.29 19.94
N ILE A 10 -14.08 -24.92 19.67
CA ILE A 10 -12.80 -24.27 19.99
C ILE A 10 -12.52 -23.34 18.79
N PRO A 11 -12.67 -22.01 18.92
CA PRO A 11 -12.10 -21.13 17.93
C PRO A 11 -10.60 -21.41 17.96
N LEU A 12 -10.08 -22.00 16.89
CA LEU A 12 -8.67 -21.94 16.59
C LEU A 12 -8.34 -20.44 16.67
N THR A 13 -7.60 -20.02 17.68
CA THR A 13 -7.08 -18.67 17.80
C THR A 13 -5.79 -18.67 16.98
N PRO A 14 -5.80 -18.31 15.68
CA PRO A 14 -4.56 -18.23 14.94
C PRO A 14 -3.75 -17.10 15.57
N ALA A 15 -2.66 -17.46 16.26
CA ALA A 15 -1.68 -16.52 16.78
C ALA A 15 -0.97 -15.72 15.65
N CYS A 16 -1.16 -16.14 14.40
CA CYS A 16 -0.85 -15.36 13.22
C CYS A 16 -2.16 -14.76 12.67
N LEU A 17 -2.29 -13.44 12.68
CA LEU A 17 -3.38 -12.74 11.99
C LEU A 17 -3.16 -12.87 10.46
N TRP A 18 -3.54 -14.02 9.89
CA TRP A 18 -3.59 -14.22 8.45
C TRP A 18 -4.70 -13.31 7.91
N VAL A 19 -4.33 -12.24 7.20
CA VAL A 19 -5.31 -11.38 6.53
C VAL A 19 -5.56 -11.96 5.14
N ASP A 20 -6.82 -12.25 4.86
CA ASP A 20 -7.24 -12.77 3.57
C ASP A 20 -7.37 -11.64 2.53
N GLY A 21 -6.91 -11.90 1.31
CA GLY A 21 -7.09 -11.04 0.15
C GLY A 21 -7.68 -11.78 -1.06
N THR A 22 -8.10 -11.00 -2.04
CA THR A 22 -8.60 -11.44 -3.35
C THR A 22 -7.68 -10.92 -4.44
N THR A 23 -7.10 -11.80 -5.26
CA THR A 23 -6.32 -11.40 -6.44
C THR A 23 -7.22 -10.90 -7.57
N LEU A 24 -6.67 -10.20 -8.57
CA LEU A 24 -7.39 -9.77 -9.77
C LEU A 24 -8.12 -10.91 -10.51
N ASN A 25 -7.60 -12.14 -10.44
CA ASN A 25 -8.24 -13.31 -11.05
C ASN A 25 -9.29 -13.98 -10.13
N GLY A 26 -9.68 -13.33 -9.03
CA GLY A 26 -10.66 -13.84 -8.06
C GLY A 26 -10.16 -14.99 -7.18
N ARG A 27 -8.85 -15.27 -7.17
CA ARG A 27 -8.25 -16.28 -6.28
C ARG A 27 -7.99 -15.72 -4.89
N HIS A 28 -8.09 -16.58 -3.88
CA HIS A 28 -7.64 -16.27 -2.52
C HIS A 28 -6.12 -16.12 -2.48
N VAL A 29 -5.67 -15.17 -1.67
CA VAL A 29 -4.27 -15.00 -1.29
C VAL A 29 -4.22 -14.65 0.19
N SER A 30 -3.18 -15.10 0.89
CA SER A 30 -2.86 -14.56 2.21
C SER A 30 -1.95 -13.35 2.06
N VAL A 31 -2.28 -12.30 2.80
CA VAL A 31 -1.43 -11.13 2.96
C VAL A 31 -1.02 -10.98 4.42
N GLY A 32 0.24 -10.62 4.65
CA GLY A 32 0.86 -10.56 5.98
C GLY A 32 0.39 -9.41 6.87
N GLY A 33 -0.86 -8.97 6.73
CA GLY A 33 -1.45 -7.86 7.50
C GLY A 33 -0.95 -6.46 7.12
N TRP A 34 0.01 -6.34 6.20
CA TRP A 34 0.44 -5.07 5.64
C TRP A 34 -0.66 -4.50 4.74
N ASN A 35 -1.00 -3.22 4.97
CA ASN A 35 -2.02 -2.49 4.22
C ASN A 35 -1.45 -1.13 3.80
N GLN A 36 -1.12 -0.98 2.53
CA GLN A 36 -0.52 0.24 1.99
C GLN A 36 -1.40 1.46 2.23
N ALA A 37 -2.73 1.35 2.10
CA ALA A 37 -3.62 2.47 2.36
C ALA A 37 -3.53 2.95 3.82
N LYS A 38 -3.37 2.03 4.78
CA LYS A 38 -3.14 2.39 6.19
C LYS A 38 -1.79 3.07 6.40
N VAL A 39 -0.73 2.59 5.74
CA VAL A 39 0.60 3.21 5.80
C VAL A 39 0.58 4.63 5.22
N LEU A 40 -0.04 4.80 4.06
CA LEU A 40 -0.19 6.10 3.39
C LEU A 40 -1.07 7.06 4.21
N ARG A 41 -2.17 6.57 4.80
CA ARG A 41 -2.99 7.39 5.70
C ARG A 41 -2.21 7.81 6.94
N LYS A 42 -1.41 6.91 7.53
CA LYS A 42 -0.50 7.27 8.62
C LYS A 42 0.48 8.38 8.20
N ALA A 43 1.04 8.33 6.98
CA ALA A 43 1.91 9.38 6.48
C ALA A 43 1.20 10.75 6.42
N MET A 44 -0.07 10.78 5.98
CA MET A 44 -0.89 11.99 6.01
C MET A 44 -1.10 12.54 7.43
N ASP A 45 -1.31 11.65 8.38
CA ASP A 45 -1.62 12.00 9.78
C ASP A 45 -0.37 12.20 10.64
N THR A 46 0.83 11.99 10.08
CA THR A 46 2.09 12.10 10.84
C THR A 46 2.32 13.55 11.23
N PRO A 47 2.41 13.87 12.53
CA PRO A 47 2.68 15.23 12.98
C PRO A 47 4.12 15.64 12.66
N PRO A 48 4.40 16.94 12.47
CA PRO A 48 5.75 17.42 12.12
C PRO A 48 6.87 16.91 13.04
N HIS A 49 6.62 16.83 14.34
CA HIS A 49 7.62 16.36 15.30
C HIS A 49 8.05 14.91 15.07
N ASP A 50 7.13 14.03 14.65
CA ASP A 50 7.45 12.63 14.35
C ASP A 50 8.29 12.51 13.08
N VAL A 51 8.04 13.37 12.09
CA VAL A 51 8.85 13.44 10.87
C VAL A 51 10.27 13.92 11.19
N LEU A 52 10.41 14.96 12.01
CA LEU A 52 11.71 15.48 12.46
C LEU A 52 12.47 14.44 13.28
N LEU A 53 11.79 13.72 14.17
CA LEU A 53 12.40 12.64 14.94
C LEU A 53 12.90 11.51 14.03
N LYS A 54 12.12 11.12 13.02
CA LYS A 54 12.57 10.15 12.01
C LYS A 54 13.80 10.65 11.25
N ALA A 55 13.83 11.93 10.85
CA ALA A 55 14.98 12.51 10.15
C ALA A 55 16.26 12.48 11.02
N LEU A 56 16.15 12.83 12.31
CA LEU A 56 17.23 12.76 13.30
C LEU A 56 17.76 11.34 13.53
N ILE A 57 16.87 10.34 13.57
CA ILE A 57 17.28 8.94 13.77
C ILE A 57 18.00 8.40 12.53
N LEU A 58 17.53 8.76 11.33
CA LEU A 58 18.11 8.27 10.08
C LEU A 58 19.42 8.97 9.70
N SER A 59 19.67 10.18 10.22
CA SER A 59 20.91 10.92 9.96
C SER A 59 22.14 10.40 10.68
N ASP A 60 21.96 9.58 11.74
CA ASP A 60 23.08 8.94 12.47
C ASP A 60 23.82 7.91 11.58
N GLU A 61 23.28 7.58 10.39
CA GLU A 61 23.84 6.61 9.45
C GLU A 61 24.49 7.21 8.18
N SER A 62 24.38 8.53 7.90
CA SER A 62 25.11 9.20 6.80
C SER A 62 25.04 10.74 6.88
N ASP A 63 26.19 11.41 6.67
CA ASP A 63 26.36 12.88 6.55
C ASP A 63 25.53 13.69 7.57
N ASP A 64 26.07 13.89 8.79
CA ASP A 64 25.43 14.57 9.93
C ASP A 64 24.40 15.63 9.50
N ILE A 65 23.11 15.37 9.79
CA ILE A 65 22.07 16.36 9.56
C ILE A 65 22.39 17.57 10.43
N THR A 66 22.51 18.73 9.81
CA THR A 66 22.82 19.96 10.56
C THR A 66 21.55 20.51 11.22
N ASP A 67 21.70 21.24 12.33
CA ASP A 67 20.58 21.98 12.94
C ASP A 67 19.89 22.91 11.92
N THR A 68 20.67 23.50 11.01
CA THR A 68 20.17 24.33 9.90
C THR A 68 19.28 23.53 8.94
N GLU A 69 19.62 22.27 8.67
CA GLU A 69 18.83 21.39 7.82
C GLU A 69 17.53 20.95 8.50
N LEU A 70 17.58 20.60 9.79
CA LEU A 70 16.39 20.33 10.59
C LEU A 70 15.46 21.54 10.66
N GLN A 71 16.01 22.75 10.81
CA GLN A 71 15.24 23.99 10.78
C GLN A 71 14.52 24.16 9.43
N ALA A 72 15.20 23.87 8.31
CA ALA A 72 14.57 23.91 7.00
C ALA A 72 13.44 22.88 6.86
N ILE A 73 13.65 21.65 7.31
CA ILE A 73 12.62 20.60 7.29
C ILE A 73 11.40 21.01 8.15
N SER A 74 11.64 21.58 9.33
CA SER A 74 10.57 22.12 10.19
C SER A 74 9.75 23.18 9.45
N ASN A 75 10.42 24.14 8.79
CA ASN A 75 9.76 25.15 7.97
C ASN A 75 8.92 24.52 6.85
N LEU A 76 9.39 23.46 6.19
CA LEU A 76 8.61 22.76 5.15
C LEU A 76 7.35 22.11 5.72
N LEU A 77 7.46 21.45 6.88
CA LEU A 77 6.34 20.78 7.55
C LEU A 77 5.28 21.78 8.06
N GLU A 78 5.70 23.01 8.36
CA GLU A 78 4.81 24.12 8.74
C GLU A 78 4.22 24.87 7.52
N GLY A 79 4.62 24.52 6.29
CA GLY A 79 4.20 25.20 5.07
C GLY A 79 4.99 26.49 4.75
N ASN A 80 6.02 26.81 5.53
CA ASN A 80 6.90 27.97 5.37
C ASN A 80 7.98 27.74 4.30
N SER A 81 7.58 27.37 3.08
CA SER A 81 8.50 27.00 1.99
C SER A 81 9.51 28.09 1.62
N ALA A 82 9.13 29.37 1.69
CA ALA A 82 10.04 30.50 1.43
C ALA A 82 11.19 30.57 2.45
N ALA A 83 10.90 30.38 3.74
CA ALA A 83 11.91 30.37 4.79
C ALA A 83 12.83 29.15 4.65
N ALA A 84 12.27 27.98 4.32
CA ALA A 84 13.07 26.79 4.04
C ALA A 84 14.04 27.00 2.86
N ILE A 85 13.59 27.62 1.76
CA ILE A 85 14.45 27.95 0.62
C ILE A 85 15.61 28.85 1.04
N GLU A 86 15.36 29.90 1.83
CA GLU A 86 16.43 30.79 2.29
C GLU A 86 17.47 30.05 3.13
N THR A 87 17.02 29.28 4.12
CA THR A 87 17.88 28.48 4.99
C THR A 87 18.70 27.47 4.19
N LEU A 88 18.08 26.74 3.28
CA LEU A 88 18.75 25.72 2.46
C LEU A 88 19.72 26.31 1.44
N ARG A 89 19.44 27.49 0.88
CA ARG A 89 20.39 28.19 0.00
C ARG A 89 21.65 28.62 0.76
N ARG A 90 21.49 29.07 2.01
CA ARG A 90 22.61 29.41 2.89
C ARG A 90 23.41 28.16 3.22
N LEU A 91 22.72 27.06 3.55
CA LEU A 91 23.33 25.77 3.82
C LEU A 91 24.15 25.27 2.62
N GLU A 92 23.60 25.27 1.42
CA GLU A 92 24.32 24.87 0.19
C GLU A 92 25.51 25.80 -0.11
N HIS A 93 25.43 27.09 0.24
CA HIS A 93 26.57 28.00 0.07
C HIS A 93 27.71 27.70 1.04
N GLN A 94 27.39 27.36 2.29
CA GLN A 94 28.37 27.03 3.34
C GLN A 94 28.94 25.62 3.17
N HIS A 95 28.10 24.68 2.73
CA HIS A 95 28.41 23.26 2.58
C HIS A 95 27.92 22.76 1.21
N PRO A 96 28.62 23.14 0.11
CA PRO A 96 28.19 22.82 -1.23
C PRO A 96 28.27 21.32 -1.52
N ASN A 97 27.54 20.88 -2.54
CA ASN A 97 27.60 19.51 -3.08
C ASN A 97 27.06 18.41 -2.14
N ARG A 98 26.32 18.76 -1.09
CA ARG A 98 25.57 17.78 -0.28
C ARG A 98 24.32 17.32 -1.00
N TYR A 99 24.09 16.02 -1.07
CA TYR A 99 22.87 15.47 -1.67
C TYR A 99 21.62 15.99 -0.96
N SER A 100 21.60 15.94 0.38
CA SER A 100 20.44 16.31 1.20
C SER A 100 20.03 17.77 1.01
N SER A 101 21.00 18.68 0.87
CA SER A 101 20.75 20.09 0.57
C SER A 101 20.09 20.28 -0.81
N ALA A 102 20.53 19.53 -1.83
CA ALA A 102 19.91 19.57 -3.16
C ALA A 102 18.48 19.00 -3.16
N ALA A 103 18.28 17.84 -2.54
CA ALA A 103 16.96 17.20 -2.43
C ALA A 103 15.96 18.08 -1.67
N ASN A 104 16.38 18.61 -0.51
CA ASN A 104 15.55 19.51 0.30
C ASN A 104 15.28 20.83 -0.41
N LEU A 105 16.23 21.41 -1.15
CA LEU A 105 15.98 22.59 -2.00
C LEU A 105 14.94 22.29 -3.07
N GLY A 106 15.04 21.13 -3.72
CA GLY A 106 14.09 20.68 -4.74
C GLY A 106 12.67 20.62 -4.18
N THR A 107 12.49 19.93 -3.05
CA THR A 107 11.22 19.84 -2.32
C THR A 107 10.71 21.21 -1.89
N ALA A 108 11.59 22.08 -1.37
CA ALA A 108 11.21 23.43 -0.94
C ALA A 108 10.70 24.29 -2.10
N TYR A 109 11.38 24.26 -3.25
CA TYR A 109 10.92 24.96 -4.45
C TYR A 109 9.61 24.37 -4.99
N GLU A 110 9.43 23.06 -4.92
CA GLU A 110 8.18 22.43 -5.34
C GLU A 110 7.01 22.91 -4.48
N LEU A 111 7.15 22.87 -3.15
CA LEU A 111 6.12 23.34 -2.22
C LEU A 111 5.88 24.86 -2.31
N HIS A 112 6.87 25.61 -2.82
CA HIS A 112 6.73 27.03 -3.13
C HIS A 112 6.04 27.30 -4.48
N GLY A 113 5.88 26.28 -5.33
CA GLY A 113 5.28 26.38 -6.66
C GLY A 113 6.27 26.69 -7.79
N ASP A 114 7.58 26.74 -7.54
CA ASP A 114 8.60 26.91 -8.58
C ASP A 114 9.09 25.55 -9.09
N ASN A 115 8.24 24.87 -9.87
CA ASN A 115 8.48 23.50 -10.34
C ASN A 115 9.75 23.38 -11.21
N ARG A 116 10.15 24.46 -11.90
CA ARG A 116 11.37 24.47 -12.73
C ARG A 116 12.63 24.47 -11.89
N LYS A 117 12.69 25.29 -10.82
CA LYS A 117 13.81 25.22 -9.88
C LYS A 117 13.79 23.93 -9.07
N ALA A 118 12.61 23.43 -8.72
CA ALA A 118 12.46 22.13 -8.08
C ALA A 118 13.09 21.03 -8.94
N LEU A 119 12.73 20.95 -10.22
CA LEU A 119 13.27 19.98 -11.17
C LEU A 119 14.80 20.06 -11.24
N LYS A 120 15.33 21.27 -11.39
CA LYS A 120 16.78 21.48 -11.40
C LYS A 120 17.46 20.90 -10.16
N TRP A 121 16.93 21.16 -8.96
CA TRP A 121 17.55 20.74 -7.70
C TRP A 121 17.35 19.25 -7.40
N ILE A 122 16.21 18.67 -7.73
CA ILE A 122 16.00 17.22 -7.62
C ILE A 122 16.93 16.47 -8.60
N SER A 123 17.04 16.93 -9.85
CA SER A 123 18.01 16.35 -10.81
C SER A 123 19.45 16.47 -10.31
N GLU A 124 19.80 17.59 -9.68
CA GLU A 124 21.11 17.78 -9.05
C GLU A 124 21.31 16.83 -7.85
N GLY A 125 20.26 16.56 -7.06
CA GLY A 125 20.26 15.54 -6.01
C GLY A 125 20.56 14.15 -6.58
N ILE A 126 19.84 13.73 -7.64
CA ILE A 126 20.10 12.46 -8.34
C ILE A 126 21.53 12.39 -8.85
N ARG A 127 22.07 13.49 -9.41
CA ARG A 127 23.45 13.54 -9.90
C ARG A 127 24.47 13.34 -8.77
N ARG A 128 24.21 13.91 -7.58
CA ARG A 128 25.08 13.81 -6.39
C ARG A 128 25.00 12.42 -5.76
N ASN A 129 23.81 11.84 -5.68
CA ASN A 129 23.59 10.51 -5.13
C ASN A 129 22.45 9.77 -5.89
N PRO A 130 22.78 8.96 -6.91
CA PRO A 130 21.79 8.23 -7.70
C PRO A 130 21.01 7.17 -6.91
N GLU A 131 21.58 6.65 -5.83
CA GLU A 131 20.98 5.59 -4.99
C GLU A 131 20.13 6.16 -3.85
N SER A 132 20.11 7.50 -3.72
CA SER A 132 19.28 8.17 -2.72
C SER A 132 17.81 7.78 -2.85
N HIS A 133 17.13 7.74 -1.70
CA HIS A 133 15.72 7.34 -1.63
C HIS A 133 15.50 5.97 -2.30
N HIS A 134 16.49 5.09 -2.15
CA HIS A 134 16.56 3.76 -2.77
C HIS A 134 16.43 3.75 -4.30
N GLY A 135 16.95 4.78 -4.96
CA GLY A 135 16.93 4.94 -6.42
C GLY A 135 15.56 5.29 -7.00
N THR A 136 14.68 5.92 -6.22
CA THR A 136 13.29 6.21 -6.63
C THR A 136 13.04 7.65 -7.07
N GLU A 137 14.03 8.53 -6.96
CA GLU A 137 13.92 9.97 -7.29
C GLU A 137 13.59 10.28 -8.74
N TRP A 138 13.79 9.33 -9.67
CA TRP A 138 13.32 9.47 -11.05
C TRP A 138 11.81 9.71 -11.13
N LEU A 139 11.03 9.19 -10.17
CA LEU A 139 9.59 9.42 -10.12
C LEU A 139 9.28 10.84 -9.66
N HIS A 140 10.09 11.43 -8.77
CA HIS A 140 9.98 12.84 -8.39
C HIS A 140 10.25 13.76 -9.58
N VAL A 141 11.24 13.43 -10.41
CA VAL A 141 11.48 14.12 -11.68
C VAL A 141 10.24 14.04 -12.60
N ALA A 142 9.69 12.84 -12.82
CA ALA A 142 8.49 12.68 -13.66
C ALA A 142 7.30 13.50 -13.14
N ILE A 143 7.10 13.53 -11.82
CA ILE A 143 6.09 14.37 -11.17
C ILE A 143 6.28 15.84 -11.49
N LEU A 144 7.52 16.35 -11.40
CA LEU A 144 7.83 17.76 -11.65
C LEU A 144 7.69 18.11 -13.13
N GLU A 145 8.10 17.22 -14.03
CA GLU A 145 7.88 17.38 -15.48
C GLU A 145 6.39 17.47 -15.80
N THR A 146 5.56 16.61 -15.20
CA THR A 146 4.11 16.67 -15.34
C THR A 146 3.54 17.99 -14.80
N LYS A 147 3.97 18.44 -13.60
CA LYS A 147 3.54 19.73 -13.05
C LYS A 147 3.90 20.92 -13.96
N ILE A 148 5.10 20.91 -14.54
CA ILE A 148 5.53 21.95 -15.50
C ILE A 148 4.66 21.90 -16.77
N ALA A 149 4.29 20.71 -17.25
CA ALA A 149 3.37 20.58 -18.38
C ALA A 149 1.96 21.11 -18.05
N MET A 150 1.48 20.88 -16.81
CA MET A 150 0.19 21.40 -16.31
C MET A 150 0.15 22.93 -16.24
N GLU A 151 1.30 23.61 -16.09
CA GLU A 151 1.35 25.08 -16.15
C GLU A 151 1.07 25.63 -17.57
N GLN A 152 1.25 24.82 -18.60
CA GLN A 152 1.11 25.22 -20.00
C GLN A 152 -0.20 24.75 -20.64
N GLN A 153 -0.79 23.68 -20.12
CA GLN A 153 -1.97 23.02 -20.69
C GLN A 153 -3.03 22.82 -19.62
N SER A 154 -4.29 23.04 -19.99
CA SER A 154 -5.42 22.66 -19.15
C SER A 154 -5.57 21.12 -19.18
N ASP A 155 -5.21 20.47 -18.08
CA ASP A 155 -5.51 19.06 -17.77
C ASP A 155 -4.70 17.94 -18.51
N PRO A 156 -3.35 17.96 -18.45
CA PRO A 156 -2.53 16.93 -19.11
C PRO A 156 -2.65 15.54 -18.51
N LEU A 157 -3.15 15.41 -17.27
CA LEU A 157 -3.29 14.10 -16.60
C LEU A 157 -4.43 13.26 -17.18
N LEU A 158 -5.38 13.85 -17.91
CA LEU A 158 -6.42 13.10 -18.63
C LEU A 158 -5.85 12.24 -19.74
N GLU A 159 -4.90 12.79 -20.48
CA GLU A 159 -4.32 12.15 -21.67
C GLU A 159 -3.00 11.44 -21.33
N ASN A 160 -2.25 11.97 -20.35
CA ASN A 160 -0.90 11.54 -20.03
C ASN A 160 -0.75 11.35 -18.51
N PRO A 161 -1.18 10.19 -17.96
CA PRO A 161 -0.88 9.84 -16.57
C PRO A 161 0.64 9.81 -16.37
N ILE A 162 1.09 10.10 -15.15
CA ILE A 162 2.53 10.19 -14.83
C ILE A 162 3.24 8.86 -15.14
N ILE A 163 2.54 7.75 -14.90
CA ILE A 163 3.00 6.40 -15.25
C ILE A 163 1.95 5.74 -16.16
N PRO A 164 2.21 5.63 -17.48
CA PRO A 164 1.26 5.08 -18.44
C PRO A 164 1.24 3.54 -18.42
N LEU A 165 0.68 2.96 -17.36
CA LEU A 165 0.60 1.49 -17.20
C LEU A 165 -0.17 0.83 -18.35
N PRO A 166 0.35 -0.25 -18.94
CA PRO A 166 -0.36 -0.99 -19.98
C PRO A 166 -1.64 -1.63 -19.42
N LYS A 167 -2.52 -2.10 -20.32
CA LYS A 167 -3.78 -2.74 -19.92
C LYS A 167 -3.56 -4.03 -19.13
N HIS A 168 -2.55 -4.79 -19.49
CA HIS A 168 -2.18 -6.05 -18.85
C HIS A 168 -0.70 -6.00 -18.49
N PHE A 169 -0.39 -6.33 -17.23
CA PHE A 169 0.98 -6.42 -16.74
C PHE A 169 1.06 -7.32 -15.52
N ASP A 170 2.28 -7.71 -15.19
CA ASP A 170 2.68 -8.37 -13.97
C ASP A 170 3.94 -7.71 -13.39
N ARG A 171 4.46 -8.23 -12.27
CA ARG A 171 5.64 -7.68 -11.58
C ARG A 171 6.89 -7.56 -12.47
N SER A 172 7.01 -8.43 -13.47
CA SER A 172 8.19 -8.53 -14.35
C SER A 172 8.06 -7.73 -15.64
N THR A 173 6.86 -7.24 -15.96
CA THR A 173 6.60 -6.42 -17.14
C THR A 173 7.50 -5.19 -17.13
N ARG A 174 8.21 -4.96 -18.24
CA ARG A 174 9.18 -3.88 -18.43
C ARG A 174 8.59 -2.75 -19.24
N MET A 175 8.94 -1.52 -18.89
CA MET A 175 8.43 -0.31 -19.49
C MET A 175 9.52 0.77 -19.55
N GLU A 176 9.53 1.57 -20.61
CA GLU A 176 10.37 2.77 -20.68
C GLU A 176 9.68 3.92 -19.93
N ILE A 177 10.31 4.40 -18.87
CA ILE A 177 9.85 5.56 -18.09
C ILE A 177 11.06 6.43 -17.83
N ALA A 178 10.96 7.76 -17.96
CA ALA A 178 12.07 8.68 -17.69
C ALA A 178 13.42 8.23 -18.31
N GLY A 179 13.37 7.71 -19.56
CA GLY A 179 14.54 7.26 -20.31
C GLY A 179 15.23 5.98 -19.81
N GLN A 180 14.61 5.20 -18.92
CA GLN A 180 15.15 3.91 -18.48
C GLN A 180 14.07 2.83 -18.48
N THR A 181 14.48 1.61 -18.82
CA THR A 181 13.66 0.41 -18.67
C THR A 181 13.48 0.08 -17.19
N ARG A 182 12.23 0.03 -16.73
CA ARG A 182 11.88 -0.38 -15.36
C ARG A 182 10.81 -1.44 -15.36
N THR A 183 10.88 -2.33 -14.38
CA THR A 183 9.86 -3.33 -14.09
C THR A 183 8.73 -2.74 -13.27
N ILE A 184 7.54 -3.36 -13.32
CA ILE A 184 6.43 -3.02 -12.40
C ILE A 184 6.84 -3.16 -10.94
N SER A 185 7.74 -4.08 -10.59
CA SER A 185 8.25 -4.17 -9.22
C SER A 185 9.07 -2.96 -8.78
N GLU A 186 9.85 -2.35 -9.69
CA GLU A 186 10.59 -1.12 -9.42
C GLU A 186 9.66 0.09 -9.36
N ILE A 187 8.61 0.11 -10.18
CA ILE A 187 7.55 1.12 -10.16
C ILE A 187 6.74 1.03 -8.85
N ASP A 188 6.36 -0.16 -8.40
CA ASP A 188 5.71 -0.42 -7.10
C ASP A 188 6.55 0.15 -5.95
N LYS A 189 7.85 -0.16 -5.93
CA LYS A 189 8.80 0.37 -4.95
C LYS A 189 8.84 1.89 -4.96
N ALA A 190 8.94 2.51 -6.15
CA ALA A 190 9.00 3.96 -6.30
C ALA A 190 7.71 4.65 -5.86
N LEU A 191 6.54 4.16 -6.32
CA LEU A 191 5.23 4.70 -5.93
C LEU A 191 5.05 4.63 -4.41
N ARG A 192 5.35 3.49 -3.80
CA ARG A 192 5.24 3.32 -2.35
C ARG A 192 6.09 4.33 -1.59
N TYR A 193 7.37 4.43 -1.95
CA TYR A 193 8.32 5.28 -1.24
C TYR A 193 7.97 6.76 -1.42
N GLN A 194 7.76 7.20 -2.66
CA GLN A 194 7.50 8.59 -3.00
C GLN A 194 6.14 9.06 -2.46
N LEU A 195 5.09 8.24 -2.50
CA LEU A 195 3.80 8.58 -1.87
C LEU A 195 3.91 8.69 -0.35
N GLN A 196 4.66 7.80 0.32
CA GLN A 196 4.86 7.86 1.77
C GLN A 196 5.53 9.16 2.19
N GLU A 197 6.61 9.56 1.53
CA GLU A 197 7.29 10.82 1.85
C GLU A 197 6.40 12.01 1.50
N ARG A 198 5.83 12.04 0.29
CA ARG A 198 5.07 13.17 -0.22
C ARG A 198 3.79 13.46 0.55
N MET A 199 3.06 12.44 1.00
CA MET A 199 1.79 12.63 1.73
C MET A 199 1.99 13.21 3.15
N THR A 200 3.22 13.22 3.66
CA THR A 200 3.55 13.98 4.89
C THR A 200 3.47 15.49 4.66
N LEU A 201 3.83 15.97 3.46
CA LEU A 201 3.94 17.39 3.10
C LEU A 201 2.72 17.89 2.31
N VAL A 202 2.23 17.09 1.36
CA VAL A 202 1.16 17.48 0.43
C VAL A 202 -0.17 16.88 0.89
N LYS A 203 -1.09 17.74 1.32
CA LYS A 203 -2.43 17.37 1.79
C LYS A 203 -3.47 17.46 0.65
N PRO A 204 -4.59 16.74 0.73
CA PRO A 204 -5.68 16.89 -0.23
C PRO A 204 -6.18 18.35 -0.35
N SER A 205 -6.60 18.81 -1.53
CA SER A 205 -6.60 18.14 -2.83
C SER A 205 -5.30 18.38 -3.61
N ASP A 206 -4.78 17.36 -4.29
CA ASP A 206 -3.67 17.48 -5.24
C ASP A 206 -3.86 16.43 -6.37
N PRO A 207 -4.14 16.86 -7.62
CA PRO A 207 -4.47 15.95 -8.72
C PRO A 207 -3.27 15.08 -9.15
N VAL A 208 -2.04 15.53 -8.94
CA VAL A 208 -0.82 14.75 -9.22
C VAL A 208 -0.72 13.61 -8.21
N VAL A 209 -0.92 13.88 -6.92
CA VAL A 209 -0.96 12.83 -5.89
C VAL A 209 -2.14 11.89 -6.12
N ALA A 210 -3.30 12.41 -6.54
CA ALA A 210 -4.45 11.59 -6.89
C ALA A 210 -4.15 10.62 -8.04
N ASP A 211 -3.45 11.07 -9.10
CA ASP A 211 -3.03 10.22 -10.23
C ASP A 211 -2.02 9.14 -9.82
N LEU A 212 -1.05 9.48 -8.99
CA LEU A 212 -0.10 8.52 -8.44
C LEU A 212 -0.80 7.46 -7.58
N LEU A 213 -1.74 7.86 -6.72
CA LEU A 213 -2.54 6.93 -5.91
C LEU A 213 -3.42 6.03 -6.78
N PHE A 214 -4.04 6.57 -7.84
CA PHE A 214 -4.83 5.79 -8.78
C PHE A 214 -3.96 4.74 -9.48
N THR A 215 -2.81 5.17 -10.01
CA THR A 215 -1.79 4.31 -10.61
C THR A 215 -1.33 3.24 -9.62
N TYR A 216 -1.06 3.62 -8.37
CA TYR A 216 -0.58 2.70 -7.36
C TYR A 216 -1.61 1.65 -6.99
N ALA A 217 -2.88 2.02 -6.89
CA ALA A 217 -3.95 1.06 -6.69
C ALA A 217 -4.04 0.03 -7.83
N ARG A 218 -3.86 0.46 -9.09
CA ARG A 218 -3.80 -0.47 -10.24
C ARG A 218 -2.62 -1.43 -10.13
N VAL A 219 -1.45 -0.95 -9.71
CA VAL A 219 -0.27 -1.79 -9.46
C VAL A 219 -0.58 -2.83 -8.37
N ILE A 220 -1.10 -2.40 -7.22
CA ILE A 220 -1.47 -3.28 -6.10
C ILE A 220 -2.49 -4.34 -6.54
N ALA A 221 -3.49 -3.96 -7.33
CA ALA A 221 -4.50 -4.91 -7.80
C ALA A 221 -3.89 -6.05 -8.63
N HIS A 222 -2.86 -5.76 -9.44
CA HIS A 222 -2.19 -6.74 -10.29
C HIS A 222 -1.11 -7.55 -9.56
N THR A 223 -0.48 -6.98 -8.53
CA THR A 223 0.69 -7.59 -7.88
C THR A 223 0.42 -8.14 -6.48
N SER A 224 -0.70 -7.75 -5.85
CA SER A 224 -1.09 -8.09 -4.48
C SER A 224 -2.56 -8.51 -4.44
N ASN A 225 -3.45 -7.65 -3.92
CA ASN A 225 -4.86 -7.96 -3.67
C ASN A 225 -5.77 -6.74 -3.89
N LEU A 226 -7.04 -6.99 -4.15
CA LEU A 226 -8.04 -5.99 -4.49
C LEU A 226 -8.52 -5.18 -3.28
N GLU A 227 -8.54 -5.76 -2.08
CA GLU A 227 -8.94 -5.07 -0.86
C GLU A 227 -8.00 -3.90 -0.52
N GLU A 228 -6.69 -4.13 -0.67
CA GLU A 228 -5.67 -3.10 -0.51
C GLU A 228 -5.73 -2.06 -1.63
N ALA A 229 -5.91 -2.49 -2.88
CA ALA A 229 -6.09 -1.59 -4.01
C ALA A 229 -7.29 -0.65 -3.82
N LEU A 230 -8.42 -1.16 -3.32
CA LEU A 230 -9.60 -0.34 -2.99
C LEU A 230 -9.32 0.71 -1.92
N GLY A 231 -8.49 0.37 -0.92
CA GLY A 231 -8.07 1.32 0.10
C GLY A 231 -7.26 2.48 -0.50
N VAL A 232 -6.38 2.19 -1.47
CA VAL A 232 -5.58 3.22 -2.14
C VAL A 232 -6.42 4.01 -3.17
N LEU A 233 -7.40 3.40 -3.85
CA LEU A 233 -8.37 4.12 -4.68
C LEU A 233 -9.19 5.13 -3.86
N ALA A 234 -9.57 4.79 -2.63
CA ALA A 234 -10.27 5.71 -1.75
C ALA A 234 -9.41 6.96 -1.43
N LEU A 235 -8.10 6.79 -1.22
CA LEU A 235 -7.17 7.91 -1.06
C LEU A 235 -7.04 8.73 -2.36
N SER A 236 -6.97 8.07 -3.52
CA SER A 236 -6.95 8.77 -4.82
C SER A 236 -8.18 9.67 -5.01
N ARG A 237 -9.37 9.18 -4.64
CA ARG A 237 -10.60 9.97 -4.62
C ARG A 237 -10.51 11.14 -3.63
N GLU A 238 -10.02 10.90 -2.43
CA GLU A 238 -9.84 11.92 -1.37
C GLU A 238 -8.93 13.06 -1.83
N TYR A 239 -7.86 12.75 -2.58
CA TYR A 239 -6.96 13.73 -3.17
C TYR A 239 -7.53 14.44 -4.41
N GLY A 240 -8.69 14.03 -4.90
CA GLY A 240 -9.39 14.71 -6.01
C GLY A 240 -9.04 14.17 -7.39
N TYR A 241 -9.01 12.84 -7.58
CA TYR A 241 -8.77 12.25 -8.89
C TYR A 241 -9.77 12.77 -9.95
N PRO A 242 -9.31 13.34 -11.07
CA PRO A 242 -10.20 14.06 -12.00
C PRO A 242 -11.17 13.14 -12.74
N GLN A 243 -10.79 11.90 -13.05
CA GLN A 243 -11.58 10.96 -13.85
C GLN A 243 -12.52 10.11 -12.97
N LEU A 244 -13.49 10.76 -12.31
CA LEU A 244 -14.39 10.11 -11.34
C LEU A 244 -15.13 8.89 -11.91
N GLN A 245 -15.53 8.92 -13.19
CA GLN A 245 -16.21 7.79 -13.83
C GLN A 245 -15.27 6.59 -13.99
N GLN A 246 -14.02 6.82 -14.37
CA GLN A 246 -13.02 5.75 -14.50
C GLN A 246 -12.71 5.14 -13.13
N LEU A 247 -12.53 5.98 -12.10
CA LEU A 247 -12.31 5.54 -10.73
C LEU A 247 -13.49 4.72 -10.20
N ALA A 248 -14.73 5.20 -10.38
CA ALA A 248 -15.93 4.49 -9.94
C ALA A 248 -16.08 3.14 -10.64
N SER A 249 -15.85 3.08 -11.95
CA SER A 249 -15.90 1.83 -12.73
C SER A 249 -14.88 0.82 -12.22
N LEU A 250 -13.66 1.26 -11.93
CA LEU A 250 -12.59 0.38 -11.44
C LEU A 250 -12.89 -0.12 -10.02
N GLU A 251 -13.40 0.74 -9.14
CA GLU A 251 -13.85 0.33 -7.81
C GLU A 251 -14.96 -0.72 -7.85
N GLU A 252 -15.97 -0.52 -8.71
CA GLU A 252 -17.07 -1.46 -8.87
C GLU A 252 -16.56 -2.82 -9.36
N GLU A 253 -15.65 -2.82 -10.33
CA GLU A 253 -14.99 -4.04 -10.83
C GLU A 253 -14.31 -4.80 -9.69
N TYR A 254 -13.49 -4.10 -8.89
CA TYR A 254 -12.75 -4.71 -7.77
C TYR A 254 -13.69 -5.25 -6.70
N ARG A 255 -14.72 -4.48 -6.31
CA ARG A 255 -15.73 -4.91 -5.33
C ARG A 255 -16.50 -6.13 -5.80
N ARG A 256 -16.86 -6.18 -7.09
CA ARG A 256 -17.55 -7.33 -7.68
C ARG A 256 -16.71 -8.59 -7.61
N MET A 257 -15.41 -8.52 -7.94
CA MET A 257 -14.51 -9.67 -7.86
C MET A 257 -14.34 -10.19 -6.43
N ILE A 258 -14.16 -9.29 -5.46
CA ILE A 258 -14.11 -9.64 -4.03
C ILE A 258 -15.41 -10.33 -3.59
N MET A 259 -16.56 -9.77 -3.98
CA MET A 259 -17.87 -10.33 -3.63
C MET A 259 -18.06 -11.73 -4.22
N ILE A 260 -17.73 -11.94 -5.50
CA ILE A 260 -17.79 -13.26 -6.15
C ILE A 260 -16.92 -14.27 -5.41
N ARG A 261 -15.69 -13.92 -5.02
CA ARG A 261 -14.80 -14.81 -4.26
C ARG A 261 -15.40 -15.16 -2.90
N ARG A 262 -15.95 -14.20 -2.17
CA ARG A 262 -16.60 -14.43 -0.86
C ARG A 262 -17.81 -15.34 -0.98
N VAL A 263 -18.67 -15.09 -1.97
CA VAL A 263 -19.85 -15.94 -2.24
C VAL A 263 -19.43 -17.37 -2.56
N LYS A 264 -18.42 -17.58 -3.43
CA LYS A 264 -17.88 -18.92 -3.72
C LYS A 264 -17.35 -19.61 -2.46
N SER A 265 -16.62 -18.89 -1.62
CA SER A 265 -16.09 -19.44 -0.36
C SER A 265 -17.21 -19.88 0.59
N TYR A 266 -18.23 -19.04 0.80
CA TYR A 266 -19.37 -19.39 1.65
C TYR A 266 -20.20 -20.54 1.08
N ALA A 267 -20.38 -20.59 -0.24
CA ALA A 267 -21.07 -21.71 -0.90
C ALA A 267 -20.33 -23.05 -0.67
N MET A 268 -19.00 -23.05 -0.76
CA MET A 268 -18.19 -24.25 -0.48
C MET A 268 -18.27 -24.67 0.99
N ILE A 269 -18.21 -23.73 1.93
CA ILE A 269 -18.38 -24.01 3.36
C ILE A 269 -19.77 -24.61 3.63
N ALA A 270 -20.82 -23.99 3.08
CA ALA A 270 -22.18 -24.49 3.23
C ALA A 270 -22.34 -25.91 2.66
N ALA A 271 -21.80 -26.17 1.48
CA ALA A 271 -21.81 -27.51 0.88
C ALA A 271 -21.07 -28.55 1.76
N GLY A 272 -19.93 -28.18 2.35
CA GLY A 272 -19.20 -29.03 3.29
C GLY A 272 -20.01 -29.35 4.56
N VAL A 273 -20.66 -28.35 5.15
CA VAL A 273 -21.54 -28.55 6.32
C VAL A 273 -22.71 -29.48 5.96
N ILE A 274 -23.36 -29.26 4.81
CA ILE A 274 -24.46 -30.12 4.34
C ILE A 274 -23.96 -31.56 4.15
N ALA A 275 -22.78 -31.77 3.56
CA ALA A 275 -22.23 -33.11 3.36
C ALA A 275 -21.97 -33.84 4.68
N VAL A 276 -21.42 -33.16 5.68
CA VAL A 276 -21.22 -33.71 7.03
C VAL A 276 -22.55 -34.07 7.69
N LEU A 277 -23.56 -33.19 7.60
CA LEU A 277 -24.89 -33.46 8.13
C LEU A 277 -25.54 -34.67 7.45
N CYS A 278 -25.45 -34.78 6.12
CA CYS A 278 -25.93 -35.93 5.36
C CYS A 278 -25.21 -37.23 5.77
N LEU A 279 -23.90 -37.18 5.99
CA LEU A 279 -23.12 -38.32 6.47
C LEU A 279 -23.56 -38.76 7.87
N LEU A 280 -23.74 -37.81 8.79
CA LEU A 280 -24.23 -38.10 10.15
C LEU A 280 -25.63 -38.74 10.12
N VAL A 281 -26.54 -38.21 9.29
CA VAL A 281 -27.87 -38.80 9.09
C VAL A 281 -27.76 -40.23 8.53
N TRP A 282 -26.91 -40.45 7.53
CA TRP A 282 -26.69 -41.78 6.95
C TRP A 282 -26.11 -42.77 7.97
N MET A 283 -25.10 -42.38 8.75
CA MET A 283 -24.49 -43.23 9.79
C MET A 283 -25.48 -43.55 10.91
N SER A 284 -26.34 -42.60 11.29
CA SER A 284 -27.40 -42.83 12.27
C SER A 284 -28.40 -43.90 11.79
N ARG A 285 -28.79 -43.85 10.51
CA ARG A 285 -29.68 -44.84 9.89
C ARG A 285 -29.04 -46.23 9.79
N LYS A 286 -27.72 -46.31 9.64
CA LYS A 286 -26.96 -47.57 9.64
C LYS A 286 -26.63 -48.09 11.05
N LYS A 287 -27.07 -47.39 12.11
CA LYS A 287 -26.80 -47.70 13.52
C LYS A 287 -25.32 -47.80 13.88
N TRP A 288 -24.42 -47.16 13.13
CA TRP A 288 -22.98 -47.18 13.40
C TRP A 288 -22.58 -46.60 14.75
N PHE A 289 -23.37 -45.68 15.30
CA PHE A 289 -23.11 -45.08 16.62
C PHE A 289 -23.66 -45.89 17.80
N PHE A 290 -24.46 -46.92 17.53
CA PHE A 290 -24.88 -47.82 18.59
C PHE A 290 -23.85 -48.94 18.68
N ILE A 291 -22.84 -48.76 19.55
CA ILE A 291 -22.26 -49.91 20.24
C ILE A 291 -23.47 -50.65 20.78
N SER A 292 -23.73 -51.84 20.22
CA SER A 292 -24.89 -52.62 20.59
C SER A 292 -24.90 -52.69 22.12
N ARG A 293 -26.06 -52.42 22.73
CA ARG A 293 -26.23 -52.54 24.19
C ARG A 293 -25.70 -53.88 24.70
N LYS A 294 -25.71 -54.90 23.83
CA LYS A 294 -25.11 -56.21 24.02
C LYS A 294 -23.57 -56.15 24.22
N SER A 295 -22.85 -55.44 23.36
CA SER A 295 -21.39 -55.28 23.42
C SER A 295 -20.94 -54.54 24.69
N TYR A 296 -21.72 -53.55 25.14
CA TYR A 296 -21.46 -52.86 26.40
C TYR A 296 -21.69 -53.78 27.62
N LEU A 297 -22.76 -54.57 27.61
CA LEU A 297 -23.07 -55.54 28.67
C LEU A 297 -22.06 -56.69 28.73
N GLU A 298 -21.62 -57.22 27.58
CA GLU A 298 -20.57 -58.26 27.50
C GLU A 298 -19.24 -57.77 28.09
N HIS A 299 -18.87 -56.49 27.86
CA HIS A 299 -17.69 -55.89 28.49
C HIS A 299 -17.84 -55.69 30.00
N GLN A 300 -19.05 -55.36 30.48
CA GLN A 300 -19.32 -55.22 31.91
C GLN A 300 -19.29 -56.56 32.66
N GLN A 301 -19.74 -57.65 32.02
CA GLN A 301 -19.69 -58.99 32.62
C GLN A 301 -18.26 -59.52 32.75
N HIS A 302 -17.38 -59.26 31.78
CA HIS A 302 -15.98 -59.66 31.86
C HIS A 302 -15.16 -58.88 32.91
N SER A 303 -15.51 -57.62 33.17
CA SER A 303 -14.80 -56.79 34.16
C SER A 303 -15.23 -57.04 35.61
N GLN A 304 -16.27 -57.85 35.85
CA GLN A 304 -16.71 -58.27 37.19
C GLN A 304 -16.15 -59.65 37.60
N GLN A 305 -15.39 -60.32 36.72
CA GLN A 305 -14.80 -61.65 36.95
C GLN A 305 -13.28 -61.61 37.23
N GLU A 306 -12.67 -60.43 37.27
CA GLU A 306 -11.30 -60.17 37.76
C GLU A 306 -11.36 -59.47 39.13
#